data_AF-A0A1M3MN61-F1
#
_entry.id   AF-A0A1M3MN61-F1
#
_cell.length_a   1.000
_cell.length_b   1.000
_cell.length_c   1.000
_cell.angle_alpha   90.00
_cell.angle_beta   90.00
_cell.angle_gamma   90.00
#
_symmetry.space_group_name_H-M   'P 1'
#
loop_
_entity.id
_entity.type
_entity.pdbx_description
1 polymer ?
#
loop_
_entity_poly.entity_id
_entity_poly.type
_entity_poly.pdbx_seq_one_letter_code
_entity_poly.pdbx_strand_id
1 'polypeptide(L)'
;MVFSRFRAGFLWWLSHMRDRPCRIVAVPQMARQPADRLAERFDRDEPLRPQDRARYREEWRRLQDEAAPMRVIENGELVSAPVDCFNAHLLATTSTEWLHTAWIVGRTLESLLANSGHVVGDLFLMNRLLALVDAGILEWQDNGKDIRRCKVRLRSE
;
A
#
# COMPACT_ATOMS: atom_id res chain seq x y z
N MET A 1 -6.76 -0.36 -7.74
CA MET A 1 -5.41 -0.88 -7.44
C MET A 1 -4.38 0.20 -7.82
N VAL A 2 -3.96 1.09 -6.92
CA VAL A 2 -3.03 2.20 -7.23
C VAL A 2 -2.06 2.48 -6.07
N PHE A 3 -0.86 1.95 -6.20
CA PHE A 3 0.05 1.50 -5.16
C PHE A 3 0.98 2.55 -4.51
N SER A 4 1.50 2.24 -3.31
CA SER A 4 2.80 2.74 -2.81
C SER A 4 3.99 2.42 -3.74
N ARG A 5 3.81 1.47 -4.68
CA ARG A 5 4.79 1.08 -5.70
C ARG A 5 5.24 2.22 -6.61
N PHE A 6 4.48 3.30 -6.81
CA PHE A 6 4.92 4.37 -7.72
C PHE A 6 6.13 5.12 -7.17
N ARG A 7 6.14 5.51 -5.88
CA ARG A 7 7.29 6.20 -5.29
C ARG A 7 8.45 5.23 -5.07
N ALA A 8 8.22 4.08 -4.44
CA ALA A 8 9.27 3.08 -4.21
C ALA A 8 9.89 2.58 -5.53
N GLY A 9 9.05 2.28 -6.52
CA GLY A 9 9.47 1.86 -7.85
C GLY A 9 10.20 2.96 -8.63
N PHE A 10 9.76 4.22 -8.50
CA PHE A 10 10.48 5.36 -9.07
C PHE A 10 11.87 5.54 -8.46
N LEU A 11 11.99 5.48 -7.13
CA LEU A 11 13.26 5.59 -6.41
C LEU A 11 14.22 4.46 -6.80
N TRP A 12 13.71 3.22 -6.84
CA TRP A 12 14.47 2.07 -7.31
C TRP A 12 14.89 2.22 -8.77
N TRP A 13 13.98 2.60 -9.67
CA TRP A 13 14.31 2.80 -11.08
C TRP A 13 15.38 3.87 -11.26
N LEU A 14 15.24 5.01 -10.57
CA LEU A 14 16.18 6.12 -10.65
C LEU A 14 17.57 5.76 -10.10
N SER A 15 17.65 4.89 -9.09
CA SER A 15 18.94 4.42 -8.56
C SER A 15 19.71 3.54 -9.55
N HIS A 16 19.03 2.89 -10.51
CA HIS A 16 19.65 2.07 -11.55
C HIS A 16 19.95 2.84 -12.85
N MET A 17 19.35 4.02 -13.04
CA MET A 17 19.48 4.79 -14.28
C MET A 17 20.79 5.57 -14.44
N ARG A 18 21.75 5.45 -13.50
CA ARG A 18 22.96 6.30 -13.45
C ARG A 18 22.58 7.77 -13.67
N ASP A 19 23.41 8.56 -14.35
CA ASP A 19 23.13 9.96 -14.65
C ASP A 19 22.46 10.18 -16.02
N ARG A 20 21.75 9.17 -16.53
CA ARG A 20 20.97 9.33 -17.77
C ARG A 20 19.94 10.45 -17.58
N PRO A 21 19.76 11.34 -18.60
CA PRO A 21 18.72 12.36 -18.55
C PRO A 21 17.35 11.74 -18.29
N CYS A 22 16.59 12.35 -17.38
CA CYS A 22 15.24 11.93 -17.06
C CYS A 22 14.34 13.16 -17.11
N ARG A 23 13.11 12.97 -17.59
CA ARG A 23 12.05 13.97 -17.48
C ARG A 23 11.00 13.44 -16.52
N ILE A 24 10.45 14.31 -15.69
CA ILE A 24 9.49 13.97 -14.65
C ILE A 24 8.21 14.78 -14.82
N VAL A 25 7.09 14.17 -14.47
CA VAL A 25 5.79 14.83 -14.43
C VAL A 25 5.20 14.64 -13.04
N ALA A 26 4.81 15.74 -12.39
CA ALA A 26 4.16 15.69 -11.09
C ALA A 26 2.67 15.37 -11.25
N VAL A 27 2.27 14.20 -10.74
CA VAL A 27 0.88 13.72 -10.77
C VAL A 27 0.37 13.51 -9.34
N PRO A 28 -0.04 14.58 -8.64
CA PRO A 28 -0.60 14.44 -7.31
C PRO A 28 -1.89 13.61 -7.36
N GLN A 29 -1.98 12.63 -6.45
CA GLN A 29 -3.17 11.78 -6.32
C GLN A 29 -3.57 11.08 -7.63
N MET A 30 -2.60 10.56 -8.39
CA MET A 30 -2.81 9.87 -9.67
C MET A 30 -3.99 8.89 -9.66
N ALA A 31 -4.17 8.16 -8.56
CA ALA A 31 -5.27 7.20 -8.35
C ALA A 31 -6.68 7.80 -8.45
N ARG A 32 -6.80 9.11 -8.21
CA ARG A 32 -8.07 9.85 -8.10
C ARG A 32 -8.32 10.77 -9.31
N GLN A 33 -7.41 10.80 -10.28
CA GLN A 33 -7.53 11.65 -11.47
C GLN A 33 -8.18 10.86 -12.62
N PRO A 34 -9.16 11.44 -13.33
CA PRO A 34 -9.68 10.82 -14.55
C PRO A 34 -8.61 10.83 -15.67
N ALA A 35 -8.75 9.93 -16.63
CA ALA A 35 -7.71 9.64 -17.62
C ALA A 35 -7.38 10.82 -18.54
N ASP A 36 -8.38 11.63 -18.87
CA ASP A 36 -8.25 12.89 -19.63
C ASP A 36 -7.38 13.91 -18.89
N ARG A 37 -7.60 14.10 -17.59
CA ARG A 37 -6.80 15.00 -16.74
C ARG A 37 -5.37 14.51 -16.53
N LEU A 38 -5.15 13.20 -16.60
CA LEU A 38 -3.82 12.62 -16.60
C LEU A 38 -3.08 12.92 -17.91
N ALA A 39 -3.77 12.82 -19.04
CA ALA A 39 -3.21 13.10 -20.36
C ALA A 39 -2.65 14.55 -20.45
N GLU A 40 -3.42 15.54 -19.98
CA GLU A 40 -3.03 16.96 -19.95
C GLU A 40 -1.72 17.26 -19.19
N ARG A 41 -1.26 16.32 -18.33
CA ARG A 41 -0.04 16.51 -17.54
C ARG A 41 1.22 16.04 -18.25
N PHE A 42 1.12 15.09 -19.19
CA PHE A 42 2.32 14.55 -19.85
C PHE A 42 3.06 15.60 -20.68
N ASP A 43 2.37 16.61 -21.19
CA ASP A 43 2.97 17.75 -21.90
C ASP A 43 3.66 18.76 -20.97
N ARG A 44 3.60 18.55 -19.65
CA ARG A 44 4.20 19.41 -18.62
C ARG A 44 5.40 18.75 -17.95
N ASP A 45 6.02 17.80 -18.63
CA ASP A 45 7.19 17.15 -18.09
C ASP A 45 8.39 18.11 -18.08
N GLU A 46 9.23 17.98 -17.06
CA GLU A 46 10.40 18.83 -16.88
C GLU A 46 11.66 17.99 -16.66
N PRO A 47 12.84 18.48 -17.06
CA PRO A 47 14.09 17.79 -16.76
C PRO A 47 14.27 17.59 -15.24
N LEU A 48 14.61 16.38 -14.82
CA LEU A 48 14.92 16.08 -13.42
C LEU A 48 16.19 16.85 -13.02
N ARG A 49 16.04 17.80 -12.10
CA ARG A 49 17.15 18.61 -11.60
C ARG A 49 18.18 17.72 -10.87
N PRO A 50 19.49 18.02 -10.98
CA PRO A 50 20.53 17.25 -10.30
C PRO A 50 20.34 17.14 -8.78
N GLN A 51 19.86 18.23 -8.15
CA GLN A 51 19.58 18.28 -6.71
C GLN A 51 18.45 17.32 -6.31
N ASP A 52 17.36 17.27 -7.07
CA ASP A 52 16.26 16.33 -6.82
C ASP A 52 16.71 14.88 -7.00
N ARG A 53 17.52 14.61 -8.03
CA ARG A 53 18.10 13.27 -8.24
C ARG A 53 18.96 12.84 -7.05
N ALA A 54 19.82 13.72 -6.55
CA ALA A 54 20.65 13.43 -5.38
C ALA A 54 19.77 13.10 -4.16
N ARG A 55 18.76 13.92 -3.89
CA ARG A 55 17.78 13.72 -2.81
C ARG A 55 17.07 12.37 -2.94
N TYR A 56 16.56 12.02 -4.11
CA TYR A 56 15.86 10.73 -4.32
C TYR A 56 16.78 9.52 -4.14
N ARG A 57 18.06 9.62 -4.53
CA ARG A 57 19.04 8.56 -4.31
C ARG A 57 19.42 8.40 -2.84
N GLU A 58 19.50 9.50 -2.11
CA GLU A 58 19.73 9.49 -0.66
C GLU A 58 18.53 8.91 0.08
N GLU A 59 17.31 9.33 -0.29
CA GLU A 59 16.07 8.74 0.19
C GLU A 59 16.12 7.23 -0.03
N TRP A 60 16.34 6.75 -1.27
CA TRP A 60 16.40 5.33 -1.56
C TRP A 60 17.42 4.57 -0.71
N ARG A 61 18.65 5.10 -0.53
CA ARG A 61 19.68 4.49 0.31
C ARG A 61 19.23 4.38 1.77
N ARG A 62 18.69 5.46 2.34
CA ARG A 62 18.12 5.44 3.70
C ARG A 62 17.03 4.36 3.83
N LEU A 63 16.14 4.25 2.84
CA LEU A 63 15.10 3.22 2.86
C LEU A 63 15.68 1.79 2.74
N GLN A 64 16.83 1.60 2.11
CA GLN A 64 17.50 0.30 2.09
C GLN A 64 18.13 -0.02 3.45
N ASP A 65 18.76 0.96 4.09
CA ASP A 65 19.46 0.79 5.37
C ASP A 65 18.51 0.50 6.53
N GLU A 66 17.29 1.05 6.50
CA GLU A 66 16.26 0.80 7.53
C GLU A 66 15.73 -0.65 7.56
N ALA A 67 15.96 -1.45 6.50
CA ALA A 67 15.60 -2.88 6.41
C ALA A 67 14.16 -3.25 6.84
N ALA A 68 13.21 -2.32 6.71
CA ALA A 68 11.83 -2.53 7.15
C ALA A 68 11.05 -3.48 6.20
N PRO A 69 10.12 -4.30 6.73
CA PRO A 69 9.36 -5.25 5.93
C PRO A 69 8.35 -4.57 5.00
N MET A 70 7.96 -3.32 5.31
CA MET A 70 6.98 -2.58 4.55
C MET A 70 7.33 -1.11 4.37
N ARG A 71 6.72 -0.53 3.34
CA ARG A 71 6.77 0.89 3.01
C ARG A 71 5.37 1.42 2.73
N VAL A 72 5.01 2.51 3.39
CA VAL A 72 3.71 3.20 3.22
C VAL A 72 3.95 4.66 2.87
N ILE A 73 2.92 5.31 2.34
CA ILE A 73 2.97 6.75 2.05
C ILE A 73 2.27 7.49 3.18
N GLU A 74 3.02 8.27 3.94
CA GLU A 74 2.51 9.14 5.00
C GLU A 74 2.89 10.58 4.69
N ASN A 75 1.91 11.49 4.70
CA ASN A 75 2.11 12.91 4.37
C ASN A 75 2.85 13.14 3.03
N GLY A 76 2.65 12.22 2.08
CA GLY A 76 3.29 12.23 0.77
C GLY A 76 4.66 11.53 0.73
N GLU A 77 5.27 11.21 1.87
CA GLU A 77 6.59 10.58 1.98
C GLU A 77 6.54 9.07 2.12
N LEU A 78 7.55 8.39 1.56
CA LEU A 78 7.69 6.95 1.70
C LEU A 78 8.40 6.63 3.02
N VAL A 79 7.69 6.02 3.96
CA VAL A 79 8.19 5.72 5.31
C VAL A 79 8.22 4.22 5.58
N SER A 80 9.12 3.79 6.47
CA SER A 80 9.17 2.41 6.97
C SER A 80 7.94 2.10 7.81
N ALA A 81 7.39 0.91 7.63
CA ALA A 81 6.28 0.41 8.45
C ALA A 81 6.51 -1.04 8.86
N PRO A 82 5.99 -1.45 10.02
CA PRO A 82 5.94 -2.86 10.40
C PRO A 82 4.92 -3.61 9.52
N VAL A 83 5.07 -4.93 9.43
CA VAL A 83 4.22 -5.78 8.58
C VAL A 83 2.76 -5.83 9.04
N ASP A 84 2.49 -5.44 10.28
CA ASP A 84 1.18 -5.46 10.92
C ASP A 84 0.51 -4.07 11.00
N CYS A 85 1.05 -3.05 10.33
CA CYS A 85 0.58 -1.66 10.43
C CYS A 85 -0.92 -1.48 10.08
N PHE A 86 -1.53 -2.42 9.35
CA PHE A 86 -2.95 -2.39 9.00
C PHE A 86 -3.83 -3.35 9.81
N ASN A 87 -3.27 -4.10 10.77
CA ASN A 87 -4.03 -5.06 11.57
C ASN A 87 -5.17 -4.36 12.35
N ALA A 88 -4.92 -3.17 12.89
CA ALA A 88 -5.95 -2.41 13.61
C ALA A 88 -7.17 -2.08 12.73
N HIS A 89 -6.95 -1.76 11.45
CA HIS A 89 -8.05 -1.49 10.51
C HIS A 89 -8.85 -2.75 10.16
N LEU A 90 -8.18 -3.89 10.03
CA LEU A 90 -8.84 -5.19 9.83
C LEU A 90 -9.71 -5.57 11.03
N LEU A 91 -9.16 -5.43 12.24
CA LEU A 91 -9.88 -5.74 13.48
C LEU A 91 -11.09 -4.82 13.68
N ALA A 92 -10.95 -3.52 13.40
CA ALA A 92 -12.05 -2.55 13.46
C ALA A 92 -13.18 -2.85 12.46
N THR A 93 -12.90 -3.61 11.40
CA THR A 93 -13.89 -4.05 10.40
C THR A 93 -14.48 -5.43 10.72
N THR A 94 -13.87 -6.16 11.66
CA THR A 94 -14.32 -7.49 12.09
C THR A 94 -15.32 -7.38 13.24
N SER A 95 -16.03 -8.46 13.54
CA SER A 95 -16.94 -8.54 14.69
C SER A 95 -16.91 -9.94 15.31
N THR A 96 -17.67 -10.14 16.39
CA THR A 96 -17.92 -11.47 16.99
C THR A 96 -18.82 -12.36 16.13
N GLU A 97 -19.45 -11.81 15.08
CA GLU A 97 -20.23 -12.56 14.11
C GLU A 97 -19.36 -13.05 12.95
N TRP A 98 -19.76 -14.15 12.31
CA TRP A 98 -19.04 -14.69 11.15
C TRP A 98 -19.19 -13.80 9.93
N LEU A 99 -18.10 -13.15 9.51
CA LEU A 99 -18.05 -12.27 8.34
C LEU A 99 -17.16 -12.86 7.25
N HIS A 100 -17.55 -12.65 5.98
CA HIS A 100 -16.72 -13.04 4.85
C HIS A 100 -15.42 -12.24 4.82
N THR A 101 -14.28 -12.92 4.62
CA THR A 101 -12.96 -12.29 4.54
C THR A 101 -12.89 -11.26 3.41
N ALA A 102 -13.49 -11.55 2.25
CA ALA A 102 -13.55 -10.61 1.13
C ALA A 102 -14.32 -9.32 1.48
N TRP A 103 -15.36 -9.40 2.31
CA TRP A 103 -16.10 -8.23 2.76
C TRP A 103 -15.23 -7.38 3.70
N ILE A 104 -14.56 -8.02 4.67
CA ILE A 104 -13.63 -7.33 5.59
C ILE A 104 -12.54 -6.63 4.80
N VAL A 105 -11.85 -7.35 3.90
CA VAL A 105 -10.78 -6.78 3.06
C VAL A 105 -11.29 -5.62 2.21
N GLY A 106 -12.44 -5.78 1.54
CA GLY A 106 -13.04 -4.73 0.72
C GLY A 106 -13.35 -3.46 1.51
N ARG A 107 -13.96 -3.62 2.69
CA ARG A 107 -14.28 -2.50 3.60
C ARG A 107 -13.03 -1.84 4.18
N THR A 108 -12.01 -2.62 4.53
CA THR A 108 -10.71 -2.09 4.97
C THR A 108 -10.02 -1.31 3.85
N LEU A 109 -10.03 -1.80 2.61
CA LEU A 109 -9.49 -1.08 1.45
C LEU A 109 -10.19 0.26 1.21
N GLU A 110 -11.53 0.25 1.27
CA GLU A 110 -12.36 1.46 1.15
C GLU A 110 -11.98 2.48 2.25
N SER A 111 -11.96 2.04 3.50
CA SER A 111 -11.63 2.90 4.66
C SER A 111 -10.21 3.48 4.57
N LEU A 112 -9.21 2.66 4.23
CA LEU A 112 -7.82 3.09 4.08
C LEU A 112 -7.65 4.13 2.96
N LEU A 113 -8.31 3.92 1.82
CA LEU A 113 -8.26 4.86 0.69
C LEU A 113 -8.98 6.17 1.01
N ALA A 114 -10.14 6.10 1.68
CA ALA A 114 -10.95 7.28 2.00
C ALA A 114 -10.31 8.13 3.11
N ASN A 115 -9.87 7.49 4.19
CA ASN A 115 -9.46 8.20 5.42
C ASN A 115 -7.98 8.54 5.44
N SER A 116 -7.12 7.67 4.89
CA SER A 116 -5.66 7.84 4.97
C SER A 116 -5.00 7.99 3.60
N GLY A 117 -5.74 7.78 2.51
CA GLY A 117 -5.17 7.72 1.16
C GLY A 117 -4.24 6.53 0.94
N HIS A 118 -4.20 5.59 1.88
CA HIS A 118 -3.39 4.39 1.78
C HIS A 118 -3.94 3.47 0.70
N VAL A 119 -3.05 2.96 -0.14
CA VAL A 119 -3.42 1.97 -1.14
C VAL A 119 -2.56 0.73 -0.98
N VAL A 120 -3.24 -0.32 -0.54
CA VAL A 120 -2.68 -1.62 -0.21
C VAL A 120 -3.32 -2.69 -1.11
N GLY A 121 -2.62 -3.80 -1.31
CA GLY A 121 -3.16 -4.95 -2.05
C GLY A 121 -4.13 -5.76 -1.20
N ASP A 122 -5.19 -6.27 -1.81
CA ASP A 122 -6.15 -7.19 -1.20
C ASP A 122 -5.48 -8.47 -0.70
N LEU A 123 -4.57 -9.06 -1.48
CA LEU A 123 -3.80 -10.24 -1.10
C LEU A 123 -2.94 -10.01 0.15
N PHE A 124 -2.37 -8.82 0.30
CA PHE A 124 -1.60 -8.48 1.49
C PHE A 124 -2.50 -8.47 2.73
N LEU A 125 -3.65 -7.79 2.65
CA LEU A 125 -4.61 -7.74 3.75
C LEU A 125 -5.18 -9.12 4.09
N MET A 126 -5.40 -9.97 3.09
CA MET A 126 -5.80 -11.37 3.30
C MET A 126 -4.74 -12.15 4.10
N ASN A 127 -3.46 -12.03 3.74
CA ASN A 127 -2.38 -12.66 4.49
C ASN A 127 -2.30 -12.12 5.93
N ARG A 128 -2.65 -10.85 6.15
CA ARG A 128 -2.73 -10.29 7.51
C ARG A 128 -3.89 -10.88 8.32
N LEU A 129 -5.04 -11.13 7.70
CA LEU A 129 -6.14 -11.85 8.36
C LEU A 129 -5.72 -13.27 8.76
N LEU A 130 -5.02 -13.99 7.88
CA LEU A 130 -4.49 -15.33 8.21
C LEU A 130 -3.50 -15.26 9.38
N ALA A 131 -2.59 -14.28 9.40
CA ALA A 131 -1.66 -14.10 10.52
C ALA A 131 -2.39 -13.80 11.85
N LEU A 132 -3.53 -13.10 11.81
CA LEU A 132 -4.38 -12.86 13.00
C LEU A 132 -5.10 -14.14 13.46
N VAL A 133 -5.45 -15.04 12.53
CA VAL A 133 -5.98 -16.37 12.84
C VAL A 133 -4.91 -17.24 13.49
N ASP A 134 -3.70 -17.27 12.91
CA ASP A 134 -2.57 -18.03 13.45
C ASP A 134 -2.18 -17.55 14.86
N ALA A 135 -2.31 -16.24 15.11
CA ALA A 135 -2.11 -15.65 16.44
C ALA A 135 -3.25 -15.93 17.43
N GLY A 136 -4.33 -16.59 17.01
CA GLY A 136 -5.49 -16.91 17.85
C GLY A 136 -6.38 -15.70 18.18
N ILE A 137 -6.21 -14.56 17.50
CA ILE A 137 -7.03 -13.37 17.66
C ILE A 137 -8.36 -13.52 16.91
N LEU A 138 -8.31 -14.14 15.74
CA LEU A 138 -9.47 -14.46 14.92
C LEU A 138 -9.72 -15.96 14.88
N GLU A 139 -10.99 -16.34 14.85
CA GLU A 139 -11.40 -17.68 14.48
C GLU A 139 -11.63 -17.76 12.97
N TRP A 140 -11.34 -18.93 12.39
CA TRP A 140 -11.46 -19.19 10.97
C TRP A 140 -12.48 -20.29 10.70
N GLN A 141 -13.39 -20.01 9.77
CA GLN A 141 -14.28 -21.01 9.21
C GLN A 141 -13.96 -21.18 7.71
N ASP A 142 -13.34 -22.31 7.40
CA ASP A 142 -13.10 -22.72 6.02
C ASP A 142 -14.41 -23.19 5.39
N ASN A 143 -14.65 -22.81 4.14
CA ASN A 143 -15.74 -23.34 3.32
C ASN A 143 -15.26 -23.97 2.00
N GLY A 144 -13.97 -24.26 1.89
CA GLY A 144 -13.37 -25.04 0.83
C GLY A 144 -12.87 -24.22 -0.35
N LYS A 145 -11.57 -24.40 -0.65
CA LYS A 145 -10.79 -24.03 -1.85
C LYS A 145 -10.78 -22.57 -2.32
N ASP A 146 -11.73 -21.72 -1.94
CA ASP A 146 -11.74 -20.29 -2.27
C ASP A 146 -11.57 -19.44 -1.02
N ILE A 147 -10.35 -18.93 -0.84
CA ILE A 147 -9.98 -18.03 0.26
C ILE A 147 -10.88 -16.78 0.35
N ARG A 148 -11.54 -16.39 -0.75
CA ARG A 148 -12.48 -15.25 -0.78
C ARG A 148 -13.83 -15.57 -0.16
N ARG A 149 -14.16 -16.85 0.01
CA ARG A 149 -15.45 -17.30 0.58
C ARG A 149 -15.33 -17.65 2.05
N CYS A 150 -14.13 -17.82 2.59
CA CYS A 150 -13.90 -18.10 4.00
C CYS A 150 -14.50 -17.01 4.90
N LYS A 151 -14.79 -17.38 6.14
CA LYS A 151 -15.31 -16.46 7.14
C LYS A 151 -14.39 -16.39 8.34
N VAL A 152 -14.36 -15.22 8.97
CA VAL A 152 -13.66 -15.00 10.24
C VAL A 152 -14.56 -14.25 11.21
N ARG A 153 -14.24 -14.38 12.49
CA ARG A 153 -14.79 -13.57 13.58
C ARG A 153 -13.73 -13.33 14.63
N LEU A 154 -13.92 -12.32 15.47
CA LEU A 154 -13.16 -12.15 16.71
C LEU A 154 -13.38 -13.38 17.60
N ARG A 155 -12.30 -13.90 18.18
CA ARG A 155 -12.40 -14.93 19.21
C ARG A 155 -13.12 -14.33 20.42
N SER A 156 -14.14 -15.02 20.91
CA SER A 156 -14.76 -14.72 22.20
C SER A 156 -13.90 -15.31 23.33
N GLU A 157 -13.73 -14.57 24.42
CA GLU A 157 -13.15 -15.11 25.67
C GLU A 157 -13.99 -16.25 26.26
#